data_AF-A0A935JVE5-F1
#
_entry.id   AF-A0A935JVE5-F1
#
_cell.length_a   1.000
_cell.length_b   1.000
_cell.length_c   1.000
_cell.angle_alpha   90.00
_cell.angle_beta   90.00
_cell.angle_gamma   90.00
#
_symmetry.space_group_name_H-M   'P 1'
#
loop_
_entity.id
_entity.type
_entity.pdbx_description
1 polymer ?
#
loop_
_entity_poly.entity_id
_entity_poly.type
_entity_poly.pdbx_seq_one_letter_code
_entity_poly.pdbx_strand_id
1 'polypeptide(L)'
;MHDAIVKDFIFDISVMVRSIAEIEEIIANNPYVGQFESDKDVHVFFLGSELTAEQKDQLDEKANDNEFIMVDGRTVYYMLKISILDSALGKGFLDKKLKIVNTARNWRTTKKLAEL
;
A
#
# COMPACT_ATOMS: atom_id res chain seq x y z
N MET A 1 4.78 -26.03 -5.64
CA MET A 1 3.56 -25.94 -4.82
C MET A 1 2.75 -24.74 -5.34
N HIS A 2 1.94 -24.93 -6.39
CA HIS A 2 1.21 -23.85 -7.06
C HIS A 2 -0.27 -24.21 -7.36
N ASP A 3 -0.88 -25.17 -6.64
CA ASP A 3 -2.19 -25.74 -7.02
C ASP A 3 -3.20 -25.86 -5.86
N ALA A 4 -3.46 -24.80 -5.09
CA ALA A 4 -4.46 -24.90 -4.01
C ALA A 4 -5.28 -23.66 -3.67
N ILE A 5 -5.53 -22.72 -4.61
CA ILE A 5 -6.50 -21.63 -4.37
C ILE A 5 -7.32 -21.33 -5.63
N VAL A 6 -8.11 -22.30 -6.11
CA VAL A 6 -9.18 -22.04 -7.08
C VAL A 6 -10.39 -22.90 -6.74
N LYS A 7 -11.09 -22.56 -5.66
CA LYS A 7 -12.51 -22.93 -5.48
C LYS A 7 -13.08 -22.11 -4.32
N ASP A 8 -14.15 -21.37 -4.62
CA ASP A 8 -15.05 -20.68 -3.67
C ASP A 8 -14.70 -19.30 -3.12
N PHE A 9 -14.04 -18.43 -3.90
CA PHE A 9 -14.18 -16.99 -3.66
C PHE A 9 -14.55 -16.26 -4.96
N ILE A 10 -15.85 -16.00 -5.16
CA ILE A 10 -16.36 -14.96 -6.06
C ILE A 10 -16.17 -13.60 -5.36
N PHE A 11 -14.93 -13.33 -5.00
CA PHE A 11 -14.43 -12.00 -4.71
C PHE A 11 -13.19 -11.90 -5.57
N ASP A 12 -13.06 -10.81 -6.32
CA ASP A 12 -11.87 -10.45 -7.08
C ASP A 12 -10.75 -10.14 -6.07
N ILE A 13 -10.27 -11.18 -5.38
CA ILE A 13 -9.19 -11.10 -4.42
C ILE A 13 -7.94 -11.13 -5.26
N SER A 14 -7.44 -9.95 -5.60
CA SER A 14 -6.12 -9.82 -6.17
C SER A 14 -5.09 -10.35 -5.16
N VAL A 15 -4.55 -11.54 -5.43
CA VAL A 15 -3.45 -12.12 -4.67
C VAL A 15 -2.15 -11.57 -5.24
N MET A 16 -1.41 -10.81 -4.45
CA MET A 16 -0.12 -10.27 -4.82
C MET A 16 0.99 -11.10 -4.16
N VAL A 17 1.84 -11.72 -4.99
CA VAL A 17 2.99 -12.49 -4.51
C VAL A 17 4.21 -11.58 -4.44
N ARG A 18 4.81 -11.49 -3.25
CA ARG A 18 6.07 -10.78 -2.98
C ARG A 18 7.01 -11.73 -2.23
N SER A 19 8.29 -11.66 -2.54
CA SER A 19 9.33 -12.37 -1.80
C SER A 19 9.61 -11.71 -0.45
N ILE A 20 10.14 -12.48 0.51
CA ILE A 20 10.54 -11.95 1.82
C ILE A 20 11.59 -10.85 1.65
N ALA A 21 12.58 -11.05 0.77
CA ALA A 21 13.59 -10.05 0.45
C ALA A 21 12.98 -8.72 -0.05
N GLU A 22 11.98 -8.77 -0.94
CA GLU A 22 11.27 -7.55 -1.36
C GLU A 22 10.55 -6.87 -0.18
N ILE A 23 10.00 -7.63 0.76
CA ILE A 23 9.32 -7.06 1.94
C ILE A 23 10.34 -6.44 2.90
N GLU A 24 11.50 -7.06 3.10
CA GLU A 24 12.61 -6.50 3.89
C GLU A 24 13.13 -5.19 3.28
N GLU A 25 13.32 -5.15 1.96
CA GLU A 25 13.70 -3.93 1.24
C GLU A 25 12.64 -2.83 1.40
N ILE A 26 11.35 -3.18 1.29
CA ILE A 26 10.25 -2.24 1.52
C ILE A 26 10.26 -1.71 2.96
N ILE A 27 10.60 -2.55 3.92
CA ILE A 27 10.71 -2.12 5.31
C ILE A 27 11.89 -1.16 5.49
N ALA A 28 13.03 -1.48 4.89
CA ALA A 28 14.24 -0.66 4.96
C ALA A 28 14.10 0.69 4.23
N ASN A 29 13.34 0.74 3.14
CA ASN A 29 13.14 1.94 2.33
C ASN A 29 12.03 2.86 2.85
N ASN A 30 11.31 2.50 3.93
CA ASN A 30 10.25 3.33 4.45
C ASN A 30 10.82 4.66 5.03
N PRO A 31 10.52 5.83 4.43
CA PRO A 31 11.07 7.11 4.87
C PRO A 31 10.46 7.59 6.18
N TYR A 32 9.31 7.04 6.58
CA TYR A 32 8.52 7.50 7.71
C TYR A 32 8.90 6.81 9.01
N VAL A 33 9.89 5.92 9.02
CA VAL A 33 10.34 5.23 10.24
C VAL A 33 10.75 6.27 11.30
N GLY A 34 10.08 6.22 12.45
CA GLY A 34 10.28 7.18 13.56
C GLY A 34 9.51 8.50 13.44
N GLN A 35 8.72 8.70 12.37
CA GLN A 35 7.93 9.92 12.17
C GLN A 35 6.44 9.76 12.56
N PHE A 36 5.98 8.54 12.83
CA PHE A 36 4.60 8.23 13.22
C PHE A 36 4.52 7.76 14.68
N GLU A 37 3.43 8.10 15.36
CA GLU A 37 3.20 7.71 16.76
C GLU A 37 2.68 6.28 16.88
N SER A 38 1.98 5.80 15.85
CA SER A 38 1.36 4.47 15.83
C SER A 38 1.58 3.78 14.49
N ASP A 39 1.84 2.47 14.51
CA ASP A 39 1.91 1.61 13.32
C ASP A 39 0.61 1.63 12.47
N LYS A 40 -0.48 2.22 12.99
CA LYS A 40 -1.74 2.44 12.28
C LYS A 40 -1.72 3.66 11.37
N ASP A 41 -0.78 4.57 11.58
CA ASP A 41 -0.71 5.82 10.83
C ASP A 41 -0.01 5.58 9.49
N VAL A 42 0.80 4.52 9.40
CA VAL A 42 1.49 4.11 8.19
C VAL A 42 0.85 2.89 7.54
N HIS A 43 0.57 3.05 6.26
CA HIS A 43 0.07 2.00 5.39
C HIS A 43 1.00 1.82 4.19
N VAL A 44 1.22 0.57 3.83
CA VAL A 44 1.99 0.19 2.65
C VAL A 44 1.03 -0.38 1.63
N PHE A 45 1.05 0.19 0.43
CA PHE A 45 0.27 -0.26 -0.70
C PHE A 45 1.20 -0.98 -1.67
N PHE A 46 0.99 -2.27 -1.80
CA PHE A 46 1.61 -3.07 -2.84
C PHE A 46 0.79 -2.90 -4.11
N LEU A 47 1.39 -2.38 -5.17
CA LEU A 47 0.76 -2.20 -6.47
C LEU A 47 1.06 -3.39 -7.37
N GLY A 48 0.07 -3.81 -8.17
CA GLY A 48 0.26 -4.83 -9.20
C GLY A 48 1.16 -4.35 -10.35
N SER A 49 1.15 -3.04 -10.62
CA SER A 49 1.96 -2.36 -11.63
C SER A 49 2.48 -1.03 -11.10
N GLU A 50 3.52 -0.49 -11.72
CA GLU A 50 3.99 0.87 -11.42
C GLU A 50 2.94 1.92 -11.81
N LEU A 51 2.94 3.03 -11.08
CA LEU A 51 2.12 4.20 -11.41
C LEU A 51 2.69 4.91 -12.65
N THR A 52 1.83 5.25 -13.61
CA THR A 52 2.20 6.17 -14.70
C THR A 52 2.42 7.59 -14.16
N ALA A 53 3.07 8.46 -14.93
CA ALA A 53 3.27 9.86 -14.53
C ALA A 53 1.94 10.54 -14.20
N GLU A 54 0.91 10.34 -15.04
CA GLU A 54 -0.42 10.92 -14.84
C GLU A 54 -1.10 10.40 -13.58
N GLN A 55 -0.88 9.13 -13.23
CA GLN A 55 -1.45 8.56 -12.00
C GLN A 55 -0.72 9.08 -10.76
N LYS A 56 0.60 9.34 -10.84
CA LYS A 56 1.36 9.99 -9.77
C LYS A 56 0.88 11.42 -9.56
N ASP A 57 0.71 12.19 -10.64
CA ASP A 57 0.20 13.57 -10.56
C ASP A 57 -1.20 13.60 -9.91
N GLN A 58 -2.11 12.70 -10.31
CA GLN A 58 -3.43 12.59 -9.70
C GLN A 58 -3.39 12.17 -8.22
N LEU A 59 -2.37 11.40 -7.83
CA LEU A 59 -2.14 11.01 -6.45
C LEU A 59 -1.71 12.21 -5.61
N ASP A 60 -0.73 12.96 -6.12
CA ASP A 60 -0.17 14.13 -5.46
C ASP A 60 -1.19 15.27 -5.37
N GLU A 61 -2.01 15.50 -6.40
CA GLU A 61 -3.12 16.47 -6.37
C GLU A 61 -4.20 16.12 -5.33
N LYS A 62 -4.28 14.85 -4.92
CA LYS A 62 -5.27 14.36 -3.95
C LYS A 62 -4.72 14.21 -2.56
N ALA A 63 -3.41 14.17 -2.42
CA ALA A 63 -2.74 14.25 -1.13
C ALA A 63 -3.13 15.58 -0.47
N ASN A 64 -3.68 15.51 0.73
CA ASN A 64 -3.84 16.69 1.57
C ASN A 64 -2.57 16.92 2.39
N ASP A 65 -2.41 18.10 3.00
CA ASP A 65 -1.26 18.45 3.87
C ASP A 65 -1.06 17.50 5.07
N ASN A 66 -2.05 16.64 5.36
CA ASN A 66 -2.02 15.64 6.42
C ASN A 66 -1.77 14.20 5.91
N GLU A 67 -1.52 14.02 4.61
CA GLU A 67 -1.28 12.75 3.95
C GLU A 67 0.08 12.81 3.26
N PHE A 68 1.07 12.09 3.79
CA PHE A 68 2.40 12.03 3.19
C PHE A 68 2.51 10.77 2.34
N ILE A 69 2.83 10.97 1.06
CA ILE A 69 2.86 9.91 0.06
C ILE A 69 4.28 9.79 -0.47
N MET A 70 4.79 8.57 -0.50
CA MET A 70 6.03 8.26 -1.20
C MET A 70 5.78 7.06 -2.11
N VAL A 71 6.11 7.20 -3.39
CA VAL A 71 6.06 6.13 -4.38
C VAL A 71 7.47 5.61 -4.63
N ASP A 72 7.67 4.31 -4.42
CA ASP A 72 8.91 3.58 -4.71
C ASP A 72 8.59 2.38 -5.61
N GLY A 73 8.76 2.56 -6.93
CA GLY A 73 8.44 1.56 -7.94
C GLY A 73 6.98 1.08 -7.87
N ARG A 74 6.80 -0.16 -7.39
CA ARG A 74 5.48 -0.82 -7.21
C ARG A 74 4.98 -0.77 -5.76
N THR A 75 5.59 0.05 -4.92
CA THR A 75 5.22 0.21 -3.52
C THR A 75 4.88 1.67 -3.27
N VAL A 76 3.80 1.92 -2.53
CA VAL A 76 3.46 3.26 -2.08
C VAL A 76 3.36 3.27 -0.56
N TYR A 77 4.14 4.14 0.06
CA TYR A 77 4.08 4.41 1.49
C TYR A 77 3.15 5.60 1.72
N TYR A 78 2.17 5.39 2.59
CA TYR A 78 1.26 6.43 3.02
C TYR A 78 1.35 6.60 4.52
N MET A 79 1.70 7.80 4.96
CA MET A 79 1.61 8.21 6.35
C MET A 79 0.45 9.20 6.50
N LEU A 80 -0.54 8.79 7.28
CA LEU A 80 -1.76 9.55 7.54
C LEU A 80 -1.67 10.19 8.92
N LYS A 81 -1.83 11.51 9.00
CA LYS A 81 -2.10 12.23 10.26
C LYS A 81 -3.59 12.32 10.59
N ILE A 82 -4.42 11.66 9.78
CA ILE A 82 -5.88 11.56 9.91
C ILE A 82 -6.31 10.10 9.92
N SER A 83 -7.56 9.82 10.31
CA SER A 83 -8.12 8.48 10.24
C SER A 83 -8.12 7.94 8.80
N ILE A 84 -7.80 6.65 8.64
CA ILE A 84 -7.84 5.97 7.33
C ILE A 84 -9.18 6.13 6.61
N LEU A 85 -10.30 6.15 7.33
CA LEU A 85 -11.65 6.31 6.76
C LEU A 85 -11.88 7.69 6.13
N ASP A 86 -11.19 8.72 6.63
CA ASP A 86 -11.33 10.09 6.16
C ASP A 86 -10.36 10.41 5.00
N SER A 87 -9.29 9.63 4.90
CA SER A 87 -8.25 9.74 3.87
C SER A 87 -8.75 9.42 2.46
N ALA A 88 -8.00 9.86 1.44
CA ALA A 88 -8.23 9.46 0.05
C ALA A 88 -8.20 7.94 -0.12
N LEU A 89 -7.37 7.25 0.68
CA LEU A 89 -7.21 5.80 0.65
C LEU A 89 -8.44 5.04 1.13
N GLY A 90 -9.00 5.41 2.29
CA GLY A 90 -10.20 4.75 2.82
C GLY A 90 -11.43 4.90 1.92
N LYS A 91 -11.42 5.94 1.07
CA LYS A 91 -12.46 6.18 0.06
C LYS A 91 -12.28 5.32 -1.20
N GLY A 92 -11.20 4.56 -1.29
CA GLY A 92 -10.88 3.69 -2.43
C GLY A 92 -10.34 4.46 -3.62
N PHE A 93 -9.47 5.45 -3.40
CA PHE A 93 -8.92 6.26 -4.49
C PHE A 93 -8.07 5.42 -5.47
N LEU A 94 -7.16 4.59 -4.96
CA LEU A 94 -6.26 3.78 -5.80
C LEU A 94 -7.00 2.77 -6.69
N ASP A 95 -8.00 2.08 -6.14
CA ASP A 95 -8.79 1.09 -6.86
C ASP A 95 -9.91 1.73 -7.71
N LYS A 96 -10.67 2.70 -7.18
CA LYS A 96 -11.83 3.24 -7.92
C LYS A 96 -11.48 4.36 -8.88
N LYS A 97 -10.54 5.24 -8.51
CA LYS A 97 -10.16 6.40 -9.35
C LYS A 97 -9.02 6.06 -10.27
N LEU A 98 -7.93 5.51 -9.73
CA LEU A 98 -6.75 5.17 -10.52
C LEU A 98 -6.87 3.83 -11.23
N LYS A 99 -7.85 2.99 -10.86
CA LYS A 99 -8.10 1.66 -11.42
C LYS A 99 -6.88 0.74 -11.29
N ILE A 100 -6.12 0.91 -10.21
CA ILE A 100 -4.90 0.14 -9.95
C ILE A 100 -5.23 -0.98 -8.99
N VAL A 101 -4.87 -2.19 -9.40
CA VAL A 101 -4.87 -3.35 -8.54
C VAL A 101 -3.83 -3.13 -7.45
N ASN A 102 -4.29 -2.97 -6.21
CA ASN A 102 -3.44 -2.69 -5.07
C ASN A 102 -3.86 -3.51 -3.85
N THR A 103 -2.94 -3.76 -2.95
CA THR A 103 -3.20 -4.38 -1.65
C THR A 103 -2.63 -3.50 -0.56
N ALA A 104 -3.50 -2.99 0.30
CA ALA A 104 -3.11 -2.21 1.47
C ALA A 104 -2.78 -3.14 2.65
N ARG A 105 -1.70 -2.85 3.36
CA ARG A 105 -1.38 -3.45 4.67
C ARG A 105 -0.97 -2.35 5.63
N ASN A 106 -1.37 -2.48 6.89
CA ASN A 106 -0.82 -1.61 7.93
C ASN A 106 0.65 -1.97 8.20
N TRP A 107 1.41 -1.01 8.71
CA TRP A 107 2.83 -1.19 8.95
C TRP A 107 3.14 -2.36 9.89
N ARG A 108 2.31 -2.58 10.92
CA ARG A 108 2.44 -3.72 11.83
C ARG A 108 2.40 -5.06 11.09
N THR A 109 1.51 -5.21 10.11
CA THR A 109 1.38 -6.45 9.33
C THR A 109 2.54 -6.58 8.35
N THR A 110 2.97 -5.49 7.72
CA THR A 110 4.14 -5.50 6.83
C THR A 110 5.39 -5.98 7.57
N LYS A 111 5.65 -5.48 8.78
CA LYS A 111 6.76 -5.97 9.63
C LYS A 111 6.65 -7.47 9.92
N LYS A 112 5.46 -7.95 10.31
CA LYS A 112 5.23 -9.38 10.56
C LYS A 112 5.43 -10.26 9.33
N LEU A 113 5.17 -9.74 8.13
CA LEU A 113 5.37 -10.50 6.89
C LEU A 113 6.86 -10.71 6.56
N ALA A 114 7.76 -9.87 7.05
CA ALA A 114 9.21 -10.09 6.94
C ALA A 114 9.74 -11.12 7.94
N GLU A 115 9.00 -11.39 9.03
CA GLU A 115 9.38 -12.34 10.07
C GLU A 115 8.92 -13.78 9.79
N LEU A 116 8.12 -14.00 8.73
CA LEU A 116 7.57 -15.29 8.31
C LEU A 116 8.48 -16.01 7.31
#